data_AF-A0A175RE11-F1
#
_entry.id   AF-A0A175RE11-F1
#
_cell.length_a   1.000
_cell.length_b   1.000
_cell.length_c   1.000
_cell.angle_alpha   90.00
_cell.angle_beta   90.00
_cell.angle_gamma   90.00
#
_symmetry.space_group_name_H-M   'P 1'
#
loop_
_entity.id
_entity.type
_entity.pdbx_description
1 polymer ?
#
loop_
_entity_poly.entity_id
_entity_poly.type
_entity_poly.pdbx_seq_one_letter_code
_entity_poly.pdbx_strand_id
1 'polypeptide(L)' 'MSRRLSLVLVLAVLVAGSGYYAYRWFTPDSAADLARVGQCERYREAMSRVEAGLESEIQADPNEIQMVLDECQKQGH' A
#
# COMPACT_ATOMS: atom_id res chain seq x y z
N MET A 1 -37.82 -8.23 -4.08
CA MET A 1 -36.74 -8.26 -3.08
C MET A 1 -37.21 -7.50 -1.85
N SER A 2 -37.22 -8.10 -0.65
CA SER A 2 -37.80 -7.46 0.56
C SER A 2 -36.98 -6.25 0.99
N ARG A 3 -37.63 -5.12 1.31
CA ARG A 3 -36.96 -3.85 1.72
C ARG A 3 -35.96 -4.03 2.87
N ARG A 4 -36.19 -5.02 3.74
CA ARG A 4 -35.27 -5.40 4.83
C ARG A 4 -33.99 -6.06 4.32
N LEU A 5 -34.08 -6.92 3.30
CA LEU A 5 -32.93 -7.57 2.67
C LEU A 5 -32.01 -6.56 1.99
N SER A 6 -32.58 -5.56 1.30
CA SER A 6 -31.81 -4.48 0.68
C SER A 6 -31.07 -3.63 1.72
N LEU A 7 -31.71 -3.29 2.84
CA LEU A 7 -31.06 -2.56 3.93
C LEU A 7 -29.89 -3.32 4.54
N VAL A 8 -30.06 -4.62 4.78
CA VAL A 8 -28.99 -5.49 5.32
C VAL A 8 -27.82 -5.57 4.35
N LEU A 9 -28.08 -5.71 3.04
CA LEU A 9 -27.02 -5.72 2.02
C LEU A 9 -26.24 -4.40 1.98
N VAL A 10 -26.93 -3.26 2.03
CA VAL A 10 -26.27 -1.95 2.05
C VAL A 10 -25.42 -1.77 3.31
N LEU A 11 -25.93 -2.16 4.47
CA LEU A 11 -25.17 -2.13 5.73
C LEU A 11 -23.94 -3.04 5.68
N ALA A 12 -24.08 -4.25 5.15
CA ALA A 12 -22.97 -5.18 5.00
C ALA A 12 -21.87 -4.61 4.09
N VAL A 13 -22.25 -3.99 2.97
CA VAL A 13 -21.31 -3.33 2.05
C VAL A 13 -20.62 -2.14 2.72
N LEU A 14 -21.35 -1.32 3.48
CA LEU A 14 -20.75 -0.19 4.20
C LEU A 14 -19.74 -0.63 5.26
N VAL A 15 -20.06 -1.66 6.03
CA VAL A 15 -19.15 -2.22 7.05
C VAL A 15 -17.93 -2.87 6.41
N ALA A 16 -18.13 -3.65 5.33
CA ALA A 16 -17.02 -4.26 4.61
C ALA A 16 -16.12 -3.20 3.96
N GLY A 17 -16.71 -2.17 3.34
CA GLY A 17 -15.99 -1.07 2.71
C GLY A 17 -15.19 -0.23 3.70
N SER A 18 -15.78 0.11 4.85
CA SER A 18 -15.07 0.86 5.90
C SER A 18 -13.97 0.03 6.54
N GLY A 19 -14.21 -1.25 6.80
CA GLY A 19 -13.20 -2.18 7.31
C GLY A 19 -12.02 -2.33 6.34
N TYR A 20 -12.30 -2.51 5.05
CA TYR A 20 -11.27 -2.61 4.01
C TYR A 20 -10.45 -1.32 3.88
N TYR A 21 -11.11 -0.16 3.89
CA TYR A 21 -10.42 1.13 3.83
C TYR A 21 -9.53 1.36 5.05
N ALA A 22 -10.03 1.05 6.25
CA ALA A 22 -9.25 1.17 7.48
C ALA A 22 -8.06 0.21 7.48
N TYR A 23 -8.26 -1.05 7.08
CA TYR A 23 -7.19 -2.03 6.95
C TYR A 23 -6.08 -1.50 6.03
N ARG A 24 -6.43 -1.08 4.80
CA ARG A 24 -5.46 -0.56 3.82
C ARG A 24 -4.69 0.68 4.30
N TRP A 25 -5.27 1.48 5.19
CA TRP A 25 -4.60 2.64 5.78
C TRP A 25 -3.55 2.25 6.84
N PHE A 26 -3.82 1.22 7.64
CA PHE A 26 -2.91 0.78 8.70
C PHE A 26 -1.90 -0.28 8.24
N THR A 27 -2.24 -1.08 7.23
CA THR A 27 -1.37 -2.09 6.62
C THR A 27 -1.21 -1.78 5.13
N PRO A 28 -0.34 -0.80 4.79
CA PRO A 28 -0.03 -0.49 3.41
C PRO A 28 0.79 -1.63 2.81
N ASP A 29 0.10 -2.60 2.21
CA ASP A 29 0.72 -3.83 1.68
C ASP A 29 1.02 -3.73 0.17
N SER A 30 0.62 -2.64 -0.50
CA SER A 30 0.83 -2.43 -1.93
C SER A 30 1.80 -1.29 -2.23
N ALA A 31 2.52 -1.38 -3.35
CA ALA A 31 3.43 -0.32 -3.81
C ALA A 31 2.75 1.06 -3.88
N ALA A 32 1.48 1.10 -4.32
CA ALA A 32 0.69 2.32 -4.38
C ALA A 32 0.34 2.88 -3.00
N ASP A 33 0.12 2.04 -2.00
CA ASP A 33 -0.12 2.47 -0.63
C ASP A 33 1.16 2.96 0.04
N LEU A 34 2.26 2.25 -0.17
CA LEU A 34 3.57 2.63 0.37
C LEU A 34 4.03 3.98 -0.20
N ALA A 35 3.80 4.22 -1.49
CA ALA A 35 4.02 5.51 -2.12
C ALA A 35 3.14 6.61 -1.48
N ARG A 36 1.83 6.36 -1.34
CA ARG A 36 0.86 7.30 -0.76
C ARG A 36 1.16 7.68 0.69
N VAL A 37 1.68 6.75 1.49
CA VAL A 37 1.99 6.99 2.93
C VAL A 37 3.35 7.70 3.09
N GLY A 38 4.00 8.08 2.00
CA GLY A 38 5.25 8.86 2.04
C GLY A 38 6.47 8.03 2.41
N GLN A 39 6.47 6.73 2.10
CA GLN A 39 7.61 5.85 2.37
C GLN A 39 8.70 5.91 1.28
N CYS A 40 8.49 6.69 0.24
CA CYS A 40 9.36 6.77 -0.94
C CYS A 40 10.84 6.99 -0.60
N GLU A 41 11.14 7.85 0.38
CA GLU A 41 12.54 8.12 0.75
C GLU A 41 13.20 6.94 1.47
N ARG A 42 12.45 6.19 2.30
CA ARG A 42 12.95 4.94 2.91
C ARG A 42 13.24 3.89 1.85
N TYR A 43 12.38 3.75 0.85
CA TYR A 43 12.60 2.82 -0.26
C TYR A 43 13.77 3.28 -1.16
N ARG A 44 14.01 4.59 -1.28
CA ARG A 44 15.16 5.15 -2.02
C ARG A 44 16.48 4.87 -1.30
N GLU A 45 16.51 5.01 0.03
CA GLU A 45 17.69 4.64 0.84
C GLU A 45 17.90 3.11 0.83
N ALA A 46 16.83 2.32 0.89
CA ALA A 46 16.93 0.87 0.76
C ALA A 46 17.55 0.47 -0.58
N MET A 47 17.11 1.06 -1.69
CA MET A 47 17.68 0.80 -3.02
C MET A 47 19.15 1.19 -3.10
N SER A 48 19.54 2.35 -2.57
CA SER A 48 20.95 2.79 -2.62
C SER A 48 21.88 1.88 -1.83
N ARG A 49 21.41 1.26 -0.74
CA ARG A 49 22.16 0.23 -0.01
C ARG A 49 22.29 -1.07 -0.80
N VAL A 50 21.21 -1.54 -1.42
CA VAL A 50 21.22 -2.73 -2.29
C VAL A 50 22.18 -2.54 -3.46
N GLU A 51 22.16 -1.38 -4.11
CA GLU A 51 23.09 -1.03 -5.20
C GLU A 51 24.54 -0.96 -4.72
N ALA A 52 24.78 -0.53 -3.47
CA ALA A 52 26.09 -0.56 -2.83
C ALA A 52 26.54 -1.98 -2.39
N GLY A 53 25.72 -3.02 -2.63
CA GLY A 53 25.99 -4.39 -2.21
C GLY A 53 25.84 -4.63 -0.69
N LEU A 54 25.14 -3.73 0.00
CA LEU A 54 24.85 -3.80 1.43
C LEU A 54 23.46 -4.40 1.67
N GLU A 55 23.25 -4.98 2.85
CA GLU A 55 21.90 -5.45 3.23
C GLU A 55 20.94 -4.27 3.43
N SER A 56 19.74 -4.41 2.86
CA SER A 56 18.64 -3.46 2.98
C SER A 56 17.95 -3.59 4.35
N GLU A 57 17.55 -2.46 4.93
CA GLU A 57 16.66 -2.46 6.11
C GLU A 57 15.24 -2.95 5.77
N ILE A 58 14.86 -2.89 4.50
CA ILE A 58 13.62 -3.43 3.97
C ILE A 58 13.91 -4.85 3.45
N GLN A 59 13.35 -5.85 4.13
CA GLN A 59 13.37 -7.25 3.68
C GLN A 59 12.39 -7.47 2.51
N ALA A 60 12.65 -6.80 1.39
CA ALA A 60 11.91 -6.95 0.14
C ALA A 60 12.91 -7.22 -0.99
N ASP A 61 12.45 -7.92 -2.03
CA ASP A 61 13.28 -8.15 -3.22
C ASP A 61 13.62 -6.80 -3.89
N PRO A 62 14.82 -6.63 -4.48
CA PRO A 62 15.17 -5.40 -5.19
C PRO A 62 14.12 -4.96 -6.23
N ASN A 63 13.47 -5.91 -6.91
CA ASN A 63 12.40 -5.61 -7.87
C ASN A 63 11.13 -5.06 -7.20
N GLU A 64 10.80 -5.51 -5.99
CA GLU A 64 9.67 -4.99 -5.22
C GLU A 64 9.95 -3.56 -4.75
N ILE A 65 11.17 -3.29 -4.30
CA ILE A 65 11.61 -1.93 -3.93
C ILE A 65 11.50 -1.00 -5.16
N GLN A 66 11.92 -1.47 -6.34
CA GLN A 66 11.84 -0.70 -7.58
C GLN A 66 10.38 -0.42 -7.98
N MET A 67 9.48 -1.40 -7.83
CA MET A 67 8.05 -1.22 -8.09
C MET A 67 7.42 -0.14 -7.20
N VAL A 68 7.83 -0.04 -5.93
CA VAL A 68 7.40 1.03 -5.02
C VAL A 68 7.93 2.39 -5.49
N LEU A 69 9.20 2.47 -5.88
CA LEU A 69 9.82 3.70 -6.37
C LEU A 69 9.19 4.20 -7.67
N ASP A 70 8.88 3.31 -8.61
CA ASP A 70 8.16 3.66 -9.84
C ASP A 70 6.78 4.26 -9.53
N GLU A 71 6.09 3.70 -8.54
CA GLU A 71 4.77 4.17 -8.13
C GLU A 71 4.85 5.51 -7.37
N CYS A 72 5.89 5.71 -6.55
CA CYS A 72 6.24 7.01 -5.97
C CYS A 72 6.42 8.09 -7.04
N GLN A 73 7.20 7.77 -8.08
CA GLN A 73 7.46 8.69 -9.19
C GLN A 73 6.18 9.04 -9.95
N LYS A 74 5.29 8.07 -10.21
CA LYS A 74 3.98 8.33 -10.84
C LYS A 74 3.08 9.24 -10.01
N GLN A 75 3.15 9.14 -8.68
CA GLN A 75 2.35 9.96 -7.75
C GLN A 75 2.95 11.36 -7.53
N GLY A 76 4.14 11.65 -8.09
CA GLY A 76 4.81 12.94 -7.98
C GLY A 76 5.57 13.15 -6.67
N HIS A 77 5.95 12.05 -5.99
CA HIS A 77 6.81 12.04 -4.82
C HIS A 77 8.30 11.94 -5.18
#